data_AF-A0A6C0AL90-F1
#
_entry.id   AF-A0A6C0AL90-F1
#
_cell.length_a   1.000
_cell.length_b   1.000
_cell.length_c   1.000
_cell.angle_alpha   90.00
_cell.angle_beta   90.00
_cell.angle_gamma   90.00
#
_symmetry.space_group_name_H-M   'P 1'
#
loop_
_entity.id
_entity.type
_entity.pdbx_description
1 polymer ?
#
loop_
_entity_poly.entity_id
_entity_poly.type
_entity_poly.pdbx_seq_one_letter_code
_entity_poly.pdbx_strand_id
1 'polypeptide(L)'
;MTINRYASLNSDEENICQDSRKSIKQLLKKLKYANEEYFCTLSPELKEKIENIKLNIIMLRGIKSKYVNKNFVTYEMRKKKEDKMNKEKIKKEKKKQEREKKRERNRIKKEKEKLRAKAERESRREQREKAEREEREKAEREEREKAEKEEREKAEKEEREKAEKEKVSPQELKKKVSSIFKIIIPQDICIFIEEPSKKYFKKLSIKYHPDKGGDTQLMKIVNYIWDKYK
;
A
#
# COMPACT_ATOMS: atom_id res chain seq x y z
N MET A 1 39.13 -41.78 52.45
CA MET A 1 38.05 -42.80 52.41
C MET A 1 37.12 -42.37 51.26
N THR A 2 36.81 -43.13 50.21
CA THR A 2 36.52 -44.57 50.17
C THR A 2 36.54 -45.06 48.69
N ILE A 3 37.47 -45.97 48.40
CA ILE A 3 37.36 -47.25 47.65
C ILE A 3 36.71 -47.29 46.25
N ASN A 4 37.56 -47.71 45.29
CA ASN A 4 37.32 -48.29 43.96
C ASN A 4 36.14 -49.28 43.88
N ARG A 5 35.28 -49.13 42.87
CA ARG A 5 34.14 -50.03 42.58
C ARG A 5 34.08 -50.51 41.11
N TYR A 6 35.24 -50.80 40.50
CA TYR A 6 35.35 -51.36 39.15
C TYR A 6 35.94 -52.77 39.14
N ALA A 7 35.31 -53.69 39.86
CA ALA A 7 35.64 -55.12 39.80
C ALA A 7 34.38 -55.96 40.07
N SER A 8 33.49 -56.12 39.07
CA SER A 8 32.52 -57.22 39.08
C SER A 8 31.75 -57.42 37.75
N LEU A 9 32.35 -57.15 36.60
CA LEU A 9 31.78 -57.52 35.30
C LEU A 9 32.71 -58.53 34.67
N ASN A 10 32.57 -59.82 35.01
CA ASN A 10 33.09 -60.99 34.27
C ASN A 10 32.79 -62.30 35.03
N SER A 11 31.51 -62.65 35.22
CA SER A 11 31.17 -63.98 35.76
C SER A 11 29.85 -64.60 35.28
N ASP A 12 29.10 -63.94 34.38
CA ASP A 12 27.79 -64.46 33.95
C ASP A 12 27.78 -65.14 32.57
N GLU A 13 28.89 -65.10 31.82
CA GLU A 13 28.94 -65.75 30.49
C GLU A 13 29.24 -67.26 30.53
N GLU A 14 29.72 -67.79 31.67
CA GLU A 14 30.06 -69.23 31.78
C GLU A 14 28.86 -70.15 32.07
N ASN A 15 27.66 -69.62 32.32
CA ASN A 15 26.49 -70.43 32.72
C ASN A 15 25.63 -70.95 31.56
N ILE A 16 26.01 -70.68 30.31
CA ILE A 16 25.21 -71.07 29.14
C ILE A 16 25.36 -72.58 28.83
N CYS A 17 26.38 -73.26 29.34
CA CYS A 17 26.69 -74.65 28.97
C CYS A 17 26.14 -75.74 29.94
N GLN A 18 25.68 -75.38 31.15
CA GLN A 18 25.13 -76.36 32.11
C GLN A 18 23.62 -76.66 31.94
N ASP A 19 22.94 -75.98 31.02
CA ASP A 19 21.47 -76.09 30.86
C ASP A 19 21.02 -77.32 30.04
N SER A 20 21.97 -78.05 29.43
CA SER A 20 21.70 -79.20 28.56
C SER A 20 21.15 -80.45 29.29
N ARG A 21 21.09 -80.44 30.62
CA ARG A 21 20.53 -81.54 31.45
C ARG A 21 19.22 -81.20 32.15
N LYS A 22 18.62 -80.02 31.92
CA LYS A 22 17.32 -79.71 32.54
C LYS A 22 16.22 -80.48 31.84
N SER A 23 15.42 -81.22 32.62
CA SER A 23 14.32 -82.00 32.04
C SER A 23 13.31 -81.06 31.36
N ILE A 24 12.66 -81.52 30.28
CA ILE A 24 11.59 -80.76 29.60
C ILE A 24 10.52 -80.28 30.60
N LYS A 25 10.24 -81.08 31.64
CA LYS A 25 9.32 -80.71 32.74
C LYS A 25 9.78 -79.45 33.49
N GLN A 26 11.08 -79.32 33.77
CA GLN A 26 11.66 -78.14 34.43
C GLN A 26 11.57 -76.90 33.54
N LEU A 27 11.85 -77.03 32.24
CA LEU A 27 11.73 -75.90 31.31
C LEU A 27 10.27 -75.45 31.14
N LEU A 28 9.30 -76.38 31.07
CA LEU A 28 7.87 -76.04 31.03
C LEU A 28 7.42 -75.30 32.30
N LYS A 29 7.93 -75.71 33.47
CA LYS A 29 7.66 -75.04 34.74
C LYS A 29 8.23 -73.62 34.73
N LYS A 30 9.47 -73.43 34.27
CA LYS A 30 10.07 -72.10 34.09
C LYS A 30 9.30 -71.22 33.11
N LEU A 31 8.86 -71.80 31.99
CA LEU A 31 8.06 -71.10 31.00
C LEU A 31 6.74 -70.61 31.59
N LYS A 32 6.08 -71.43 32.43
CA LYS A 32 4.84 -71.05 33.10
C LYS A 32 5.05 -69.83 34.01
N TYR A 33 6.04 -69.87 34.90
CA TYR A 33 6.33 -68.74 35.80
C TYR A 33 6.74 -67.48 35.04
N ALA A 34 7.59 -67.60 34.02
CA ALA A 34 8.01 -66.45 33.23
C ALA A 34 6.81 -65.79 32.49
N ASN A 35 5.85 -66.59 32.01
CA ASN A 35 4.62 -66.04 31.41
C ASN A 35 3.76 -65.31 32.46
N GLU A 36 3.55 -65.91 33.63
CA GLU A 36 2.79 -65.27 34.73
C GLU A 36 3.43 -63.92 35.12
N GLU A 37 4.75 -63.88 35.24
CA GLU A 37 5.50 -62.66 35.56
C GLU A 37 5.45 -61.61 34.43
N TYR A 38 5.52 -62.05 33.17
CA TYR A 38 5.38 -61.16 32.02
C TYR A 38 3.99 -60.54 31.93
N PHE A 39 2.92 -61.28 32.24
CA PHE A 39 1.57 -60.70 32.25
C PHE A 39 1.39 -59.63 33.33
N CYS A 40 2.13 -59.72 34.43
CA CYS A 40 2.11 -58.72 35.50
C CYS A 40 2.95 -57.47 35.18
N THR A 41 4.07 -57.61 34.46
CA THR A 41 5.05 -56.53 34.29
C THR A 41 5.17 -55.99 32.86
N LEU A 42 4.78 -56.76 31.86
CA LEU A 42 4.90 -56.47 30.41
C LEU A 42 6.33 -56.07 29.97
N SER A 43 7.36 -56.53 30.70
CA SER A 43 8.74 -56.18 30.40
C SER A 43 9.24 -56.83 29.09
N PRO A 44 9.87 -56.06 28.17
CA PRO A 44 10.48 -56.59 26.96
C PRO A 44 11.52 -57.67 27.25
N GLU A 45 12.28 -57.55 28.34
CA GLU A 45 13.32 -58.50 28.73
C GLU A 45 12.73 -59.87 29.14
N LEU A 46 11.56 -59.86 29.80
CA LEU A 46 10.84 -61.09 30.15
C LEU A 46 10.26 -61.78 28.92
N LYS A 47 9.84 -61.01 27.91
CA LYS A 47 9.40 -61.55 26.63
C LYS A 47 10.52 -62.32 25.93
N GLU A 48 11.72 -61.75 25.90
CA GLU A 48 12.91 -62.40 25.32
C GLU A 48 13.28 -63.68 26.09
N LYS A 49 13.23 -63.65 27.43
CA LYS A 49 13.42 -64.84 28.28
C LYS A 49 12.40 -65.95 27.97
N ILE A 50 11.13 -65.61 27.79
CA ILE A 50 10.08 -66.56 27.41
C ILE A 50 10.39 -67.21 26.05
N GLU A 51 10.82 -66.42 25.07
CA GLU A 51 11.19 -66.94 23.74
C GLU A 51 12.38 -67.89 23.80
N ASN A 52 13.42 -67.53 24.56
CA ASN A 52 14.59 -68.39 24.78
C ASN A 52 14.22 -69.72 25.46
N ILE A 53 13.33 -69.72 26.46
CA ILE A 53 12.85 -70.95 27.09
C ILE A 53 12.04 -71.81 26.10
N LYS A 54 11.19 -71.20 25.27
CA LYS A 54 10.44 -71.91 24.22
C LYS A 54 11.39 -72.57 23.22
N LEU A 55 12.44 -71.88 22.77
CA LEU A 55 13.45 -72.41 21.88
C LEU A 55 14.18 -73.61 22.50
N ASN A 56 14.58 -73.53 23.76
CA ASN A 56 15.23 -74.64 24.47
C ASN A 56 14.30 -75.87 24.61
N ILE A 57 13.00 -75.68 24.87
CA ILE A 57 12.02 -76.78 24.89
C ILE A 57 11.89 -77.43 23.50
N ILE A 58 11.87 -76.63 22.43
CA ILE A 58 11.80 -77.12 21.05
C ILE A 58 13.04 -77.94 20.69
N MET A 59 14.23 -77.44 21.06
CA MET A 59 15.50 -78.11 20.84
C MET A 59 15.57 -79.44 21.61
N LEU A 60 15.22 -79.46 22.90
CA LEU A 60 15.25 -80.67 23.74
C LEU A 60 14.19 -81.71 23.38
N ARG A 61 13.03 -81.30 22.86
CA ARG A 61 12.02 -82.24 22.36
C ARG A 61 12.46 -82.97 21.08
N GLY A 62 13.60 -82.59 20.51
CA GLY A 62 14.10 -83.12 19.26
C GLY A 62 13.21 -82.66 18.11
N ILE A 63 13.74 -81.79 17.25
CA ILE A 63 13.04 -81.39 16.03
C ILE A 63 13.00 -82.59 15.06
N LYS A 64 12.05 -83.51 15.26
CA LYS A 64 11.52 -84.39 14.21
C LYS A 64 10.15 -83.92 13.71
N SER A 65 9.79 -82.67 13.97
CA SER A 65 8.59 -82.08 13.39
C SER A 65 8.93 -81.40 12.06
N LYS A 66 8.64 -82.08 10.95
CA LYS A 66 8.63 -81.53 9.58
C LYS A 66 7.73 -80.27 9.43
N TYR A 67 6.98 -79.89 10.47
CA TYR A 67 5.99 -78.81 10.46
C TYR A 67 6.50 -77.46 11.00
N VAL A 68 7.55 -77.43 11.82
CA VAL A 68 8.05 -76.15 12.37
C VAL A 68 8.83 -75.35 11.30
N ASN A 69 9.52 -76.05 10.40
CA ASN A 69 10.33 -75.42 9.35
C ASN A 69 9.50 -74.86 8.19
N LYS A 70 8.31 -75.41 7.92
CA LYS A 70 7.38 -74.84 6.93
C LYS A 70 6.85 -73.46 7.38
N ASN A 71 6.59 -73.29 8.67
CA ASN A 71 6.03 -72.03 9.18
C ASN A 71 7.05 -70.89 9.24
N PHE A 72 8.33 -71.18 9.48
CA PHE A 72 9.37 -70.16 9.52
C PHE A 72 9.74 -69.63 8.12
N VAL A 73 9.86 -70.52 7.13
CA VAL A 73 10.03 -70.15 5.71
C VAL A 73 8.82 -69.35 5.20
N THR A 74 7.60 -69.66 5.67
CA THR A 74 6.42 -68.84 5.34
C THR A 74 6.42 -67.48 6.04
N TYR A 75 7.00 -67.35 7.23
CA TYR A 75 7.08 -66.07 7.95
C TYR A 75 7.99 -65.09 7.23
N GLU A 76 9.20 -65.51 6.84
CA GLU A 76 10.11 -64.63 6.08
C GLU A 76 9.53 -64.24 4.72
N MET A 77 8.87 -65.17 4.02
CA MET A 77 8.18 -64.85 2.77
C MET A 77 7.00 -63.89 2.97
N ARG A 78 6.23 -64.04 4.06
CA ARG A 78 5.13 -63.14 4.41
C ARG A 78 5.65 -61.74 4.76
N LYS A 79 6.73 -61.66 5.55
CA LYS A 79 7.40 -60.41 5.89
C LYS A 79 7.96 -59.70 4.66
N LYS A 80 8.65 -60.41 3.75
CA LYS A 80 9.12 -59.84 2.47
C LYS A 80 7.96 -59.33 1.59
N LYS A 81 6.83 -60.04 1.55
CA LYS A 81 5.62 -59.59 0.84
C LYS A 81 5.03 -58.34 1.48
N GLU A 82 4.97 -58.31 2.81
CA GLU A 82 4.47 -57.16 3.59
C GLU A 82 5.36 -55.93 3.43
N ASP A 83 6.68 -56.08 3.50
CA ASP A 83 7.66 -55.01 3.24
C ASP A 83 7.54 -54.49 1.81
N LYS A 84 7.34 -55.37 0.82
CA LYS A 84 7.09 -54.96 -0.57
C LYS A 84 5.80 -54.16 -0.69
N MET A 85 4.71 -54.62 -0.08
CA MET A 85 3.44 -53.89 -0.06
C MET A 85 3.56 -52.54 0.65
N ASN A 86 4.26 -52.49 1.79
CA ASN A 86 4.48 -51.25 2.54
C ASN A 86 5.35 -50.27 1.75
N LYS A 87 6.41 -50.75 1.08
CA LYS A 87 7.24 -49.93 0.17
C LYS A 87 6.41 -49.35 -0.98
N GLU A 88 5.52 -50.14 -1.56
CA GLU A 88 4.61 -49.66 -2.61
C GLU A 88 3.60 -48.63 -2.09
N LYS A 89 3.02 -48.85 -0.90
CA LYS A 89 2.13 -47.88 -0.23
C LYS A 89 2.86 -46.55 0.01
N ILE A 90 4.06 -46.59 0.60
CA ILE A 90 4.89 -45.41 0.84
C ILE A 90 5.20 -44.68 -0.48
N LYS A 91 5.53 -45.42 -1.56
CA LYS A 91 5.79 -44.82 -2.87
C LYS A 91 4.55 -44.14 -3.46
N LYS A 92 3.37 -44.76 -3.34
CA LYS A 92 2.09 -44.19 -3.79
C LYS A 92 1.73 -42.94 -2.97
N GLU A 93 1.92 -42.98 -1.66
CA GLU A 93 1.69 -41.85 -0.74
C GLU A 93 2.58 -40.65 -1.11
N LYS A 94 3.89 -40.87 -1.27
CA LYS A 94 4.85 -39.83 -1.68
C LYS A 94 4.46 -39.20 -3.02
N LYS A 95 4.09 -40.03 -4.01
CA LYS A 95 3.63 -39.55 -5.33
C LYS A 95 2.33 -38.74 -5.23
N LYS A 96 1.41 -39.11 -4.33
CA LYS A 96 0.17 -38.36 -4.08
C LYS A 96 0.48 -37.00 -3.44
N GLN A 97 1.30 -36.97 -2.40
CA GLN A 97 1.74 -35.74 -1.73
C GLN A 97 2.48 -34.80 -2.68
N GLU A 98 3.32 -35.32 -3.57
CA GLU A 98 4.02 -34.51 -4.57
C GLU A 98 3.04 -33.86 -5.57
N ARG A 99 2.05 -34.61 -6.05
CA ARG A 99 0.99 -34.09 -6.92
C ARG A 99 0.17 -33.01 -6.23
N GLU A 100 -0.12 -33.18 -4.95
CA GLU A 100 -0.86 -32.21 -4.14
C GLU A 100 -0.04 -30.92 -3.95
N LYS A 101 1.24 -31.03 -3.56
CA LYS A 101 2.17 -29.89 -3.50
C LYS A 101 2.26 -29.14 -4.82
N LYS A 102 2.27 -29.85 -5.95
CA LYS A 102 2.27 -29.23 -7.29
C LYS A 102 0.97 -28.46 -7.57
N ARG A 103 -0.19 -29.04 -7.20
CA ARG A 103 -1.49 -28.38 -7.34
C ARG A 103 -1.57 -27.12 -6.47
N GLU A 104 -1.06 -27.17 -5.25
CA GLU A 104 -1.06 -26.04 -4.33
C GLU A 104 -0.16 -24.91 -4.81
N ARG A 105 1.06 -25.22 -5.28
CA ARG A 105 1.94 -24.24 -5.94
C ARG A 105 1.26 -23.55 -7.12
N ASN A 106 0.50 -24.30 -7.93
CA ASN A 106 -0.24 -23.73 -9.06
C ASN A 106 -1.40 -22.83 -8.60
N ARG A 107 -2.09 -23.17 -7.50
CA ARG A 107 -3.14 -22.32 -6.92
C ARG A 107 -2.56 -20.99 -6.43
N ILE A 108 -1.51 -21.05 -5.61
CA ILE A 108 -0.80 -19.88 -5.10
C ILE A 108 -0.27 -19.01 -6.25
N LYS A 109 0.30 -19.62 -7.30
CA LYS A 109 0.76 -18.89 -8.48
C LYS A 109 -0.38 -18.13 -9.17
N LYS A 110 -1.52 -18.79 -9.42
CA LYS A 110 -2.70 -18.16 -10.03
C LYS A 110 -3.27 -17.05 -9.17
N GLU A 111 -3.29 -17.22 -7.86
CA GLU A 111 -3.79 -16.21 -6.94
C GLU A 111 -2.89 -14.97 -6.88
N LYS A 112 -1.57 -15.16 -6.82
CA LYS A 112 -0.60 -14.06 -6.92
C LYS A 112 -0.71 -13.31 -8.24
N GLU A 113 -0.93 -14.01 -9.34
CA GLU A 113 -1.14 -13.41 -10.65
C GLU A 113 -2.42 -12.58 -10.70
N LYS A 114 -3.53 -13.10 -10.15
CA LYS A 114 -4.79 -12.34 -10.01
C LYS A 114 -4.62 -11.08 -9.17
N LEU A 115 -3.91 -11.16 -8.05
CA LEU A 115 -3.64 -10.00 -7.20
C LEU A 115 -2.78 -8.96 -7.91
N ARG A 116 -1.74 -9.38 -8.62
CA ARG A 116 -0.91 -8.49 -9.44
C ARG A 116 -1.73 -7.80 -10.53
N ALA A 117 -2.54 -8.56 -11.29
CA ALA A 117 -3.40 -8.01 -12.32
C ALA A 117 -4.45 -7.02 -11.77
N LYS A 118 -4.97 -7.28 -10.56
CA LYS A 118 -5.88 -6.36 -9.88
C LYS A 118 -5.18 -5.06 -9.49
N ALA A 119 -4.00 -5.15 -8.87
CA ALA A 119 -3.21 -3.99 -8.48
C ALA A 119 -2.80 -3.14 -9.71
N GLU A 120 -2.40 -3.78 -10.80
CA GLU A 120 -2.07 -3.08 -12.06
C GLU A 120 -3.30 -2.39 -12.66
N ARG A 121 -4.47 -3.03 -12.62
CA ARG A 121 -5.72 -2.43 -13.08
C ARG A 121 -6.15 -1.24 -12.25
N GLU A 122 -5.99 -1.32 -10.92
CA GLU A 122 -6.26 -0.21 -10.00
C GLU A 122 -5.30 0.95 -10.25
N SER A 123 -3.99 0.69 -10.31
CA SER A 123 -2.98 1.71 -10.62
C SER A 123 -3.24 2.41 -11.96
N ARG A 124 -3.60 1.65 -13.00
CA ARG A 124 -3.94 2.22 -14.32
C ARG A 124 -5.22 3.06 -14.29
N ARG A 125 -6.20 2.68 -13.45
CA ARG A 125 -7.43 3.47 -13.27
C ARG A 125 -7.13 4.78 -12.56
N GLU A 126 -6.35 4.75 -11.48
CA GLU A 126 -5.96 5.94 -10.74
C GLU A 126 -5.17 6.93 -11.62
N GLN A 127 -4.24 6.43 -12.45
CA GLN A 127 -3.52 7.29 -13.39
C GLN A 127 -4.46 7.98 -14.40
N ARG A 128 -5.45 7.25 -14.93
CA ARG A 128 -6.44 7.81 -15.85
C ARG A 128 -7.36 8.82 -15.17
N GLU A 129 -7.83 8.49 -13.98
CA GLU A 129 -8.71 9.38 -13.22
C GLU A 129 -7.98 10.66 -12.80
N LYS A 130 -6.70 10.56 -12.44
CA LYS A 130 -5.87 11.72 -12.15
C LYS A 130 -5.68 12.60 -13.39
N ALA A 131 -5.37 12.01 -14.54
CA ALA A 131 -5.24 12.74 -15.79
C ALA A 131 -6.56 13.44 -16.20
N GLU A 132 -7.69 12.76 -16.05
CA GLU A 132 -9.01 13.33 -16.35
C GLU A 132 -9.37 14.47 -15.40
N ARG A 133 -9.05 14.35 -14.10
CA ARG A 133 -9.25 15.43 -13.13
C ARG A 133 -8.38 16.65 -13.45
N GLU A 134 -7.12 16.44 -13.78
CA GLU A 134 -6.20 17.53 -14.16
C GLU A 134 -6.68 18.27 -15.42
N GLU A 135 -7.20 17.54 -16.42
CA GLU A 135 -7.76 18.14 -17.63
C GLU A 135 -9.03 18.96 -17.34
N ARG A 136 -9.94 18.43 -16.51
CA ARG A 136 -11.15 19.16 -16.08
C ARG A 136 -10.81 20.40 -15.25
N GLU A 137 -9.88 20.29 -14.32
CA GLU A 137 -9.47 21.42 -13.48
C GLU A 137 -8.81 22.52 -14.33
N LYS A 138 -8.01 22.13 -15.33
CA LYS A 138 -7.43 23.10 -16.26
C LYS A 138 -8.50 23.81 -17.09
N ALA A 139 -9.50 23.08 -17.60
CA ALA A 139 -10.60 23.68 -18.35
C ALA A 139 -11.43 24.65 -17.46
N GLU A 140 -11.72 24.28 -16.22
CA GLU A 140 -12.44 25.14 -15.28
C GLU A 140 -11.65 26.41 -14.93
N ARG A 141 -10.33 26.30 -14.73
CA ARG A 141 -9.47 27.47 -14.48
C ARG A 141 -9.43 28.41 -15.68
N GLU A 142 -9.32 27.88 -16.89
CA GLU A 142 -9.32 28.70 -18.11
C GLU A 142 -10.66 29.42 -18.32
N GLU A 143 -11.79 28.79 -17.99
CA GLU A 143 -13.10 29.42 -18.06
C GLU A 143 -13.26 30.54 -17.01
N ARG A 144 -12.80 30.30 -15.77
CA ARG A 144 -12.79 31.34 -14.72
C ARG A 144 -11.88 32.51 -15.06
N GLU A 145 -10.68 32.25 -15.60
CA GLU A 145 -9.73 33.31 -15.97
C GLU A 145 -10.29 34.17 -17.12
N LYS A 146 -10.98 33.57 -18.08
CA LYS A 146 -11.68 34.32 -19.14
C LYS A 146 -12.79 35.20 -18.58
N ALA A 147 -13.63 34.66 -17.68
CA ALA A 147 -14.69 35.43 -17.05
C ALA A 147 -14.15 36.61 -16.23
N GLU A 148 -13.07 36.41 -15.47
CA GLU A 148 -12.44 37.47 -14.69
C GLU A 148 -11.81 38.56 -15.59
N LYS A 149 -11.16 38.16 -16.69
CA LYS A 149 -10.60 39.11 -17.66
C LYS A 149 -11.69 39.96 -18.32
N GLU A 150 -12.81 39.35 -18.71
CA GLU A 150 -13.94 40.09 -19.30
C GLU A 150 -14.57 41.07 -18.31
N GLU A 151 -14.70 40.70 -17.04
CA GLU A 151 -15.24 41.58 -16.01
C GLU A 151 -14.31 42.78 -15.74
N ARG A 152 -12.99 42.54 -15.66
CA ARG A 152 -11.99 43.63 -15.54
C ARG A 152 -11.97 44.54 -16.76
N GLU A 153 -12.05 43.99 -17.97
CA GLU A 153 -12.03 44.80 -19.19
C GLU A 153 -13.29 45.67 -19.32
N LYS A 154 -14.46 45.16 -18.90
CA LYS A 154 -15.70 45.97 -18.82
C LYS A 154 -15.56 47.09 -17.81
N ALA A 155 -15.03 46.81 -16.61
CA ALA A 155 -14.81 47.81 -15.59
C ALA A 155 -13.84 48.91 -16.05
N GLU A 156 -12.73 48.54 -16.71
CA GLU A 156 -11.77 49.51 -17.25
C GLU A 156 -12.36 50.37 -18.38
N LYS A 157 -13.16 49.77 -19.28
CA LYS A 157 -13.86 50.51 -20.33
C LYS A 157 -14.86 51.52 -19.76
N GLU A 158 -15.64 51.12 -18.75
CA GLU A 158 -16.59 52.05 -18.10
C GLU A 158 -15.87 53.21 -17.40
N GLU A 159 -14.73 52.96 -16.76
CA GLU A 159 -13.94 54.01 -16.12
C GLU A 159 -13.33 54.98 -17.15
N ARG A 160 -12.81 54.46 -18.27
CA ARG A 160 -12.34 55.30 -19.39
C ARG A 160 -13.45 56.10 -20.02
N GLU A 161 -14.64 55.51 -20.23
CA GLU A 161 -15.77 56.20 -20.85
C GLU A 161 -16.32 57.31 -19.94
N LYS A 162 -16.33 57.11 -18.62
CA LYS A 162 -16.65 58.17 -17.65
C LYS A 162 -15.62 59.31 -17.70
N ALA A 163 -14.33 58.97 -17.73
CA ALA A 163 -13.24 59.95 -17.81
C ALA A 163 -13.25 60.74 -19.14
N GLU A 164 -13.67 60.13 -20.25
CA GLU A 164 -13.83 60.85 -21.52
C GLU A 164 -15.08 61.73 -21.55
N LYS A 165 -16.21 61.30 -20.96
CA LYS A 165 -17.43 62.11 -20.87
C LYS A 165 -17.27 63.35 -19.99
N GLU A 166 -16.37 63.33 -19.00
CA GLU A 166 -16.07 64.51 -18.17
C GLU A 166 -15.16 65.55 -18.86
N LYS A 167 -14.45 65.18 -19.94
CA LYS A 167 -13.64 66.14 -20.70
C LYS A 167 -14.53 66.97 -21.62
N VAL A 168 -15.05 68.08 -21.08
CA VAL A 168 -15.79 69.06 -21.88
C VAL A 168 -14.87 69.64 -22.95
N SER A 169 -15.26 69.50 -24.22
CA SER A 169 -14.52 70.08 -25.35
C SER A 169 -14.34 71.59 -25.18
N PRO A 170 -13.16 72.17 -25.51
CA PRO A 170 -12.93 73.62 -25.47
C PRO A 170 -14.00 74.42 -26.22
N GLN A 171 -14.55 73.86 -27.30
CA GLN A 171 -15.62 74.48 -28.08
C GLN A 171 -16.96 74.54 -27.33
N GLU A 172 -17.28 73.50 -26.56
CA GLU A 172 -18.47 73.48 -25.71
C GLU A 172 -18.34 74.43 -24.52
N LEU A 173 -17.15 74.50 -23.90
CA LEU A 173 -16.87 75.47 -22.85
C LEU A 173 -17.00 76.90 -23.38
N LYS A 174 -16.45 77.19 -24.57
CA LYS A 174 -16.59 78.50 -25.21
C LYS A 174 -18.06 78.88 -25.46
N LYS A 175 -18.88 77.95 -25.96
CA LYS A 175 -20.32 78.15 -26.16
C LYS A 175 -21.07 78.35 -24.83
N LYS A 176 -20.77 77.54 -23.81
CA LYS A 176 -21.38 77.66 -22.47
C LYS A 176 -21.03 78.98 -21.80
N VAL A 177 -19.75 79.37 -21.81
CA VAL A 177 -19.28 80.64 -21.24
C VAL A 177 -19.92 81.83 -21.97
N SER A 178 -19.94 81.81 -23.30
CA SER A 178 -20.60 82.85 -24.10
C SER A 178 -22.10 82.96 -23.78
N SER A 179 -22.78 81.82 -23.61
CA SER A 179 -24.22 81.79 -23.28
C SER A 179 -24.54 82.26 -21.86
N ILE A 180 -23.70 81.89 -20.88
CA ILE A 180 -23.91 82.24 -19.46
C ILE A 180 -23.65 83.73 -19.23
N PHE A 181 -22.55 84.24 -19.77
CA PHE A 181 -22.10 85.59 -19.46
C PHE A 181 -22.58 86.64 -20.46
N LYS A 182 -23.04 86.25 -21.66
CA LYS A 182 -23.53 87.16 -22.73
C LYS A 182 -22.58 88.32 -23.05
N ILE A 183 -21.27 88.10 -22.89
CA ILE A 183 -20.21 89.11 -23.06
C ILE A 183 -19.28 88.66 -24.18
N ILE A 184 -18.71 89.64 -24.89
CA ILE A 184 -17.65 89.42 -25.87
C ILE A 184 -16.39 88.98 -25.12
N ILE A 185 -15.97 87.73 -25.34
CA ILE A 185 -14.83 87.12 -24.66
C ILE A 185 -13.53 87.66 -25.28
N PRO A 186 -12.64 88.28 -24.48
CA PRO A 186 -11.31 88.70 -24.95
C PRO A 186 -10.44 87.55 -25.47
N GLN A 187 -9.53 87.86 -26.40
CA GLN A 187 -8.71 86.86 -27.10
C GLN A 187 -7.81 86.04 -26.16
N ASP A 188 -7.28 86.66 -25.11
CA ASP A 188 -6.44 86.00 -24.11
C ASP A 188 -7.22 85.00 -23.24
N ILE A 189 -8.52 85.23 -23.03
CA ILE A 189 -9.40 84.24 -22.41
C ILE A 189 -9.75 83.13 -23.40
N CYS A 190 -9.92 83.44 -24.70
CA CYS A 190 -10.11 82.40 -25.72
C CYS A 190 -8.91 81.44 -25.80
N ILE A 191 -7.68 81.97 -25.78
CA ILE A 191 -6.45 81.16 -25.74
C ILE A 191 -6.41 80.30 -24.46
N PHE A 192 -6.85 80.85 -23.33
CA PHE A 192 -6.90 80.10 -22.07
C PHE A 192 -7.94 78.97 -22.05
N ILE A 193 -9.03 79.08 -22.82
CA ILE A 193 -10.00 77.99 -23.01
C ILE A 193 -9.38 76.84 -23.82
N GLU A 194 -8.54 77.17 -24.80
CA GLU A 194 -7.87 76.19 -25.66
C GLU A 194 -6.71 75.49 -24.93
N GLU A 195 -5.92 76.24 -24.16
CA GLU A 195 -4.77 75.75 -23.40
C GLU A 195 -4.79 76.22 -21.93
N PRO A 196 -5.62 75.61 -21.07
CA PRO A 196 -5.71 75.97 -19.67
C PRO A 196 -4.41 75.59 -18.94
N SER A 197 -3.66 76.58 -18.51
CA SER A 197 -2.42 76.39 -17.76
C SER A 197 -2.40 77.25 -16.51
N LYS A 198 -1.84 76.71 -15.42
CA LYS A 198 -1.67 77.43 -14.15
C LYS A 198 -0.93 78.76 -14.32
N LYS A 199 0.00 78.84 -15.29
CA LYS A 199 0.73 80.08 -15.62
C LYS A 199 -0.21 81.12 -16.25
N TYR A 200 -1.03 80.71 -17.22
CA TYR A 200 -2.01 81.58 -17.87
C TYR A 200 -3.12 82.02 -16.90
N PHE A 201 -3.61 81.11 -16.05
CA PHE A 201 -4.60 81.44 -15.01
C PHE A 201 -4.08 82.55 -14.09
N LYS A 202 -2.86 82.42 -13.56
CA LYS A 202 -2.24 83.46 -12.72
C LYS A 202 -2.11 84.81 -13.45
N LYS A 203 -1.72 84.77 -14.74
CA LYS A 203 -1.57 85.97 -15.57
C LYS A 203 -2.93 86.67 -15.77
N LEU A 204 -3.96 85.93 -16.13
CA LEU A 204 -5.33 86.46 -16.31
C LEU A 204 -5.94 86.92 -14.98
N SER A 205 -5.69 86.17 -13.89
CA SER A 205 -6.15 86.53 -12.55
C SER A 205 -5.61 87.88 -12.09
N ILE A 206 -4.34 88.17 -12.38
CA ILE A 206 -3.74 89.47 -12.07
C ILE A 206 -4.33 90.57 -12.97
N LYS A 207 -4.54 90.28 -14.26
CA LYS A 207 -5.04 91.24 -15.24
C LYS A 207 -6.49 91.66 -14.98
N TYR A 208 -7.34 90.70 -14.61
CA TYR A 208 -8.78 90.91 -14.40
C TYR A 208 -9.18 91.02 -12.93
N HIS A 209 -8.22 91.13 -11.99
CA HIS A 209 -8.53 91.24 -10.57
C HIS A 209 -9.28 92.55 -10.25
N PRO A 210 -10.39 92.51 -9.48
CA PRO A 210 -11.14 93.71 -9.13
C PRO A 210 -10.28 94.75 -8.38
N ASP A 211 -9.46 94.33 -7.42
CA ASP A 211 -8.57 95.23 -6.65
C ASP A 211 -7.49 95.93 -7.50
N LYS A 212 -7.24 95.44 -8.73
CA LYS A 212 -6.28 96.04 -9.67
C LYS A 212 -6.98 96.84 -10.78
N GLY A 213 -8.28 97.11 -10.63
CA GLY A 213 -9.11 97.78 -11.62
C GLY A 213 -9.56 96.88 -12.78
N GLY A 214 -9.48 95.56 -12.62
CA GLY A 214 -9.92 94.60 -13.63
C GLY A 214 -11.43 94.32 -13.61
N ASP A 215 -11.95 93.80 -14.72
CA ASP A 215 -13.36 93.47 -14.86
C ASP A 215 -13.74 92.24 -14.02
N THR A 216 -14.63 92.45 -13.05
CA THR A 216 -15.12 91.41 -12.14
C THR A 216 -15.85 90.29 -12.87
N GLN A 217 -16.53 90.57 -13.99
CA GLN A 217 -17.24 89.56 -14.77
C GLN A 217 -16.26 88.68 -15.54
N LEU A 218 -15.20 89.25 -16.10
CA LEU A 218 -14.14 88.48 -16.76
C LEU A 218 -13.38 87.59 -15.78
N MET A 219 -13.14 88.05 -14.55
CA MET A 219 -12.53 87.23 -13.51
C MET A 219 -13.40 86.03 -13.11
N LYS A 220 -14.74 86.21 -13.03
CA LYS A 220 -15.68 85.10 -12.80
C LYS A 220 -15.61 84.06 -13.91
N ILE A 221 -15.46 84.48 -15.17
CA ILE A 221 -15.26 83.59 -16.32
C ILE A 221 -13.96 82.80 -16.18
N VAL A 222 -12.85 83.47 -15.86
CA VAL A 222 -11.53 82.84 -15.70
C VAL A 222 -11.54 81.80 -14.58
N ASN A 223 -12.17 82.10 -13.43
CA ASN A 223 -12.34 81.14 -12.34
C ASN A 223 -13.23 79.96 -12.73
N TYR A 224 -14.35 80.22 -13.39
CA TYR A 224 -15.27 79.17 -13.86
C TYR A 224 -14.58 78.19 -14.83
N ILE A 225 -13.77 78.71 -15.75
CA ILE A 225 -12.99 77.87 -16.68
C ILE A 225 -11.96 77.06 -15.89
N TRP A 226 -11.21 77.68 -14.98
CA TRP A 226 -10.17 77.00 -14.20
C TRP A 226 -10.73 75.88 -13.30
N ASP A 227 -11.89 76.10 -12.68
CA ASP A 227 -12.56 75.10 -11.84
C ASP A 227 -13.05 73.88 -12.64
N LYS A 228 -13.24 74.01 -13.96
CA LYS A 228 -13.61 72.87 -14.83
C LYS A 228 -12.43 72.04 -15.33
N TYR A 229 -11.21 72.57 -15.20
CA TYR A 229 -9.98 71.89 -15.61
C TYR A 229 -9.13 71.40 -14.43
N LYS A 230 -9.57 71.68 -13.20
CA LYS A 230 -8.96 71.19 -11.96
C LYS A 230 -9.50 69.82 -11.59
#